data_AF-B7BDV1-F1
#
_entry.id   AF-B7BDV1-F1
#
_cell.length_a   1.000
_cell.length_b   1.000
_cell.length_c   1.000
_cell.angle_alpha   90.00
_cell.angle_beta   90.00
_cell.angle_gamma   90.00
#
_symmetry.space_group_name_H-M   'P 1'
#
loop_
_entity.id
_entity.type
_entity.pdbx_description
1 polymer ?
#
loop_
_entity_poly.entity_id
_entity_poly.type
_entity_poly.pdbx_seq_one_letter_code
_entity_poly.pdbx_strand_id
1 'polypeptide(L)'
;MNIMENTNEQEIKIGDYVKLKSDPDQIFIIAEIVDEYTISAIDKNKNRYPLNISDIEIGDYADMLKYEKYPPLFLRPQDLSDSDMYT
;
A
#
# COMPACT_ATOMS: atom_id res chain seq x y z
N MET A 1 -17.98 -21.23 27.13
CA MET A 1 -18.59 -20.21 26.26
C MET A 1 -17.56 -19.89 25.21
N ASN A 2 -17.81 -20.29 23.96
CA ASN A 2 -16.90 -19.99 22.85
C ASN A 2 -17.10 -18.53 22.45
N ILE A 3 -16.02 -17.76 22.46
CA ILE A 3 -15.94 -16.54 21.67
C ILE A 3 -14.61 -16.63 20.92
N MET A 4 -14.66 -17.37 19.82
CA MET A 4 -13.74 -17.17 18.71
C MET A 4 -14.23 -15.93 17.99
N GLU A 5 -13.43 -14.87 18.02
CA GLU A 5 -13.29 -13.92 16.92
C GLU A 5 -11.97 -13.21 17.15
N ASN A 6 -10.91 -13.89 16.70
CA ASN A 6 -9.62 -13.25 16.49
C ASN A 6 -9.76 -12.50 15.16
N THR A 7 -10.59 -11.45 15.14
CA THR A 7 -10.59 -10.48 14.05
C THR A 7 -9.25 -9.79 14.16
N ASN A 8 -8.29 -10.24 13.35
CA ASN A 8 -7.12 -9.44 13.03
C ASN A 8 -7.64 -8.19 12.30
N GLU A 9 -8.24 -7.25 13.03
CA GLU A 9 -8.42 -5.88 12.57
C GLU A 9 -7.01 -5.35 12.40
N GLN A 10 -6.48 -5.45 11.19
CA GLN A 10 -5.20 -4.86 10.86
C GLN A 10 -5.32 -3.37 11.16
N GLU A 11 -4.58 -2.95 12.18
CA GLU A 11 -4.51 -1.56 12.60
C GLU A 11 -3.93 -0.72 11.47
N ILE A 12 -4.68 0.27 11.02
CA ILE A 12 -4.31 1.20 9.95
C ILE A 12 -3.21 2.14 10.45
N LYS A 13 -2.16 2.33 9.64
CA LYS A 13 -0.99 3.15 10.00
C LYS A 13 -0.63 4.14 8.91
N ILE A 14 0.02 5.24 9.31
CA ILE A 14 0.63 6.18 8.37
C ILE A 14 1.68 5.44 7.53
N GLY A 15 1.63 5.64 6.21
CA GLY A 15 2.46 4.94 5.24
C GLY A 15 1.81 3.68 4.67
N ASP A 16 0.70 3.20 5.22
CA ASP A 16 -0.02 2.08 4.61
C ASP A 16 -0.62 2.48 3.26
N TYR A 17 -0.63 1.52 2.35
CA TYR A 17 -1.36 1.64 1.10
C TYR A 17 -2.79 1.20 1.33
N VAL A 18 -3.74 1.94 0.77
CA VAL A 18 -5.18 1.65 0.88
C VAL A 18 -5.86 1.84 -0.46
N LYS A 19 -6.94 1.11 -0.70
CA LYS A 19 -7.78 1.24 -1.89
C LYS A 19 -9.23 1.44 -1.53
N LEU A 20 -9.99 2.08 -2.42
CA LEU A 20 -11.43 2.22 -2.24
C LEU A 20 -12.12 0.88 -2.50
N LYS A 21 -13.10 0.53 -1.66
CA LYS A 21 -13.97 -0.64 -1.90
C LYS A 21 -14.81 -0.49 -3.18
N SER A 22 -15.19 0.75 -3.51
CA SER A 22 -15.98 1.08 -4.70
C SER A 22 -15.16 1.07 -6.00
N ASP A 23 -13.86 1.31 -5.91
CA ASP A 23 -12.93 1.33 -7.05
C ASP A 23 -11.53 0.84 -6.61
N PRO A 24 -11.27 -0.48 -6.69
CA PRO A 24 -10.00 -1.07 -6.23
C PRO A 24 -8.76 -0.60 -6.99
N ASP A 25 -8.90 0.06 -8.15
CA ASP A 25 -7.77 0.61 -8.90
C ASP A 25 -7.35 2.00 -8.39
N GLN A 26 -8.17 2.63 -7.54
CA GLN A 26 -7.82 3.86 -6.84
C GLN A 26 -7.09 3.54 -5.54
N ILE A 27 -5.77 3.58 -5.63
CA ILE A 27 -4.85 3.31 -4.53
C ILE A 27 -4.27 4.63 -4.02
N PHE A 28 -4.17 4.72 -2.69
CA PHE A 28 -3.66 5.87 -1.95
C PHE A 28 -2.65 5.41 -0.90
N ILE A 29 -1.80 6.33 -0.44
CA ILE A 29 -0.95 6.15 0.74
C ILE A 29 -1.45 7.02 1.88
N ILE A 30 -1.54 6.47 3.09
CA ILE A 30 -1.99 7.23 4.27
C ILE A 30 -0.89 8.22 4.67
N ALA A 31 -1.23 9.50 4.68
CA ALA A 31 -0.33 10.56 5.12
C ALA A 31 -0.56 10.95 6.59
N GLU A 32 -1.80 10.83 7.06
CA GLU A 32 -2.21 11.27 8.39
C GLU A 32 -3.52 10.58 8.80
N ILE A 33 -3.64 10.24 10.08
CA ILE A 33 -4.88 9.77 10.71
C ILE A 33 -5.53 11.00 11.35
N VAL A 34 -6.68 11.43 10.84
CA VAL A 34 -7.33 12.67 11.25
C VAL A 34 -8.15 12.42 12.52
N ASP A 35 -8.94 11.36 12.52
CA ASP A 35 -9.75 10.89 13.65
C ASP A 35 -10.00 9.38 13.53
N GLU A 36 -10.88 8.84 14.37
CA GLU A 36 -11.20 7.40 14.44
C GLU A 36 -11.92 6.85 13.20
N TYR A 37 -12.44 7.71 12.32
CA TYR A 37 -13.17 7.32 11.10
C TYR A 37 -12.53 7.86 9.82
N THR A 38 -11.65 8.85 9.91
CA THR A 38 -11.16 9.61 8.76
C THR A 38 -9.65 9.61 8.70
N ILE A 39 -9.12 9.38 7.49
CA ILE A 39 -7.71 9.52 7.18
C ILE A 39 -7.51 10.57 6.08
N SER A 40 -6.34 11.18 6.05
CA SER A 40 -5.87 11.95 4.89
C SER A 40 -4.93 11.07 4.08
N ALA A 41 -5.35 10.65 2.89
CA ALA A 41 -4.57 9.82 1.99
C ALA A 41 -4.10 10.60 0.76
N ILE A 42 -2.99 10.17 0.14
CA ILE A 42 -2.39 10.80 -1.03
C ILE A 42 -2.52 9.85 -2.23
N ASP A 43 -2.99 10.35 -3.38
CA ASP A 43 -3.01 9.59 -4.63
C ASP A 43 -1.64 9.59 -5.33
N LYS A 44 -1.49 8.76 -6.38
CA LYS A 44 -0.28 8.73 -7.20
C LYS A 44 0.11 10.06 -7.85
N ASN A 45 -0.84 11.00 -7.97
CA ASN A 45 -0.62 12.33 -8.52
C ASN A 45 -0.25 13.36 -7.44
N LYS A 46 -0.05 12.92 -6.19
CA LYS A 46 0.28 13.71 -5.00
C LYS A 46 -0.84 14.63 -4.50
N ASN A 47 -2.09 14.35 -4.88
CA ASN A 47 -3.24 15.05 -4.34
C ASN A 47 -3.69 14.40 -3.03
N ARG A 48 -4.11 15.23 -2.06
CA ARG A 48 -4.64 14.76 -0.77
C ARG A 48 -6.15 14.61 -0.81
N TYR A 49 -6.66 13.53 -0.24
CA TYR A 49 -8.08 13.24 -0.11
C TYR A 49 -8.41 12.80 1.32
N PRO A 50 -9.47 13.36 1.93
CA PRO A 50 -10.06 12.78 3.12
C PRO A 50 -10.84 11.52 2.74
N LEU A 51 -10.51 10.38 3.36
CA LEU A 51 -11.19 9.10 3.12
C LEU A 51 -11.75 8.56 4.43
N ASN A 52 -12.95 7.97 4.37
CA ASN A 52 -13.54 7.25 5.49
C ASN A 52 -12.95 5.83 5.55
N ILE A 53 -12.54 5.42 6.76
CA ILE A 53 -12.02 4.08 7.04
C ILE A 53 -13.01 2.99 6.64
N SER A 54 -14.33 3.23 6.74
CA SER A 54 -15.36 2.27 6.31
C SER A 54 -15.32 1.96 4.82
N ASP A 55 -14.83 2.88 4.00
CA ASP A 55 -14.92 2.83 2.54
C ASP A 55 -13.63 2.33 1.89
N ILE A 56 -12.62 2.03 2.71
CA ILE A 56 -11.30 1.60 2.27
C ILE A 56 -10.96 0.19 2.75
N GLU A 57 -10.01 -0.43 2.06
CA GLU A 57 -9.33 -1.65 2.45
C GLU A 57 -7.82 -1.44 2.43
N ILE A 58 -7.10 -2.11 3.34
CA ILE A 58 -5.64 -2.10 3.33
C ILE A 58 -5.16 -2.81 2.05
N GLY A 59 -4.35 -2.09 1.28
CA GLY A 59 -3.72 -2.57 0.06
C GLY A 59 -2.61 -3.56 0.38
N ASP A 60 -2.42 -4.51 -0.51
CA ASP A 60 -1.34 -5.49 -0.41
C ASP A 60 -0.06 -5.01 -1.14
N TYR A 61 0.94 -5.90 -1.19
CA TYR A 61 2.19 -5.61 -1.91
C TYR A 61 1.95 -5.30 -3.40
N ALA A 62 0.98 -5.95 -4.05
CA ALA A 62 0.67 -5.70 -5.46
C ALA A 62 0.06 -4.30 -5.65
N ASP A 63 -0.79 -3.86 -4.73
CA ASP A 63 -1.36 -2.52 -4.72
C ASP A 63 -0.27 -1.46 -4.51
N MET A 64 0.69 -1.70 -3.61
CA MET A 64 1.90 -0.87 -3.51
C MET A 64 2.63 -0.79 -4.86
N LEU A 65 2.83 -1.92 -5.56
CA LEU A 65 3.53 -1.87 -6.86
C LEU A 65 2.78 -1.05 -7.90
N LYS A 66 1.44 -1.15 -7.91
CA LYS A 66 0.59 -0.38 -8.82
C LYS A 66 0.65 1.11 -8.51
N TYR A 67 0.64 1.47 -7.22
CA TYR A 67 0.76 2.86 -6.79
C TYR A 67 2.12 3.44 -7.20
N GLU A 68 3.20 2.71 -6.96
CA GLU A 68 4.57 3.13 -7.29
C GLU A 68 4.93 2.95 -8.78
N LYS A 69 4.10 2.24 -9.56
CA LYS A 69 4.29 1.84 -10.97
C LYS A 69 5.51 0.96 -11.31
N TYR A 70 6.41 0.72 -10.35
CA TYR A 70 7.69 -0.03 -10.37
C TYR A 70 8.73 0.26 -11.49
N PRO A 71 10.06 0.21 -11.18
CA PRO A 71 10.68 -0.17 -9.89
C PRO A 71 11.76 0.83 -9.35
N PRO A 72 12.29 0.65 -8.12
CA PRO A 72 13.74 0.66 -8.01
C PRO A 72 14.22 -0.78 -7.83
N LEU A 73 14.56 -1.40 -8.96
CA LEU A 73 15.45 -2.54 -8.98
C LEU A 73 16.81 -2.05 -8.47
N PHE A 74 17.11 -2.27 -7.19
CA PHE A 74 18.49 -2.19 -6.73
C PHE A 74 19.21 -3.46 -7.17
N LEU A 75 19.67 -3.46 -8.42
CA LEU A 75 20.69 -4.40 -8.87
C LEU A 75 22.01 -3.99 -8.21
N ARG A 76 22.68 -4.91 -7.49
CA ARG A 76 24.02 -4.64 -7.01
C ARG A 76 24.96 -4.60 -8.22
N PRO A 77 26.02 -3.78 -8.23
CA PRO A 77 26.98 -3.76 -9.34
C PRO A 77 27.58 -5.14 -9.66
N GLN A 78 27.63 -6.05 -8.67
CA GLN A 78 28.14 -7.42 -8.80
C GLN A 78 27.15 -8.39 -9.47
N ASP A 79 25.84 -8.10 -9.43
CA ASP A 79 24.82 -8.91 -10.11
C ASP A 79 24.79 -8.64 -11.63
N LEU A 80 25.61 -7.72 -12.12
CA LEU A 80 25.79 -7.39 -13.55
C LEU A 80 27.01 -8.07 -14.18
N SER A 81 27.92 -8.67 -13.39
CA SER A 81 29.16 -9.26 -13.90
C SER A 81 29.10 -10.74 -14.23
N ASP A 82 28.01 -11.45 -13.91
CA ASP A 82 27.87 -12.88 -14.25
C ASP A 82 27.32 -13.10 -15.67
N SER A 83 27.39 -12.08 -16.54
CA SER A 83 27.00 -12.18 -17.96
C SER A 83 28.12 -12.65 -18.89
N ASP A 84 29.33 -12.92 -18.39
CA ASP A 84 30.39 -13.46 -19.24
C ASP A 84 31.01 -14.68 -18.57
N MET A 85 30.38 -15.84 -18.73
CA MET A 85 31.08 -17.11 -18.98
C MET A 85 30.08 -18.22 -19.35
N TYR A 86 29.52 -18.13 -20.56
CA TYR A 86 29.31 -19.33 -21.37
C TYR A 86 30.62 -19.61 -22.12
N THR A 87 31.36 -20.62 -21.66
CA THR A 87 31.95 -21.68 -22.50
C THR A 87 32.28 -22.87 -21.62
#